data_AF-A0A8T5NJ40-F1
#
_entry.id   AF-A0A8T5NJ40-F1
#
_cell.length_a   1.000
_cell.length_b   1.000
_cell.length_c   1.000
_cell.angle_alpha   90.00
_cell.angle_beta   90.00
_cell.angle_gamma   90.00
#
_symmetry.space_group_name_H-M   'P 1'
#
loop_
_entity.id
_entity.type
_entity.pdbx_description
1 polymer ?
#
loop_
_entity_poly.entity_id
_entity_poly.type
_entity_poly.pdbx_seq_one_letter_code
_entity_poly.pdbx_strand_id
1 'polypeptide(L)'
;MSIREIEAEIKDEIREIEKEIREIEKVKEHYKSGSLEWNNIEAIITEKKRKISRLKTQEYGEEDDVPGGCGGDCGSCGGVR
;
A
#
# COMPACT_ATOMS: atom_id res chain seq x y z
N MET A 1 -6.76 -29.02 -4.75
CA MET A 1 -7.06 -27.59 -4.86
C MET A 1 -6.92 -27.20 -6.31
N SER A 2 -7.98 -26.72 -6.92
CA SER A 2 -8.07 -26.24 -8.29
C SER A 2 -7.71 -24.75 -8.33
N ILE A 3 -7.27 -24.27 -9.49
CA ILE A 3 -6.91 -22.86 -9.70
C ILE A 3 -8.05 -21.92 -9.27
N ARG A 4 -9.31 -22.31 -9.53
CA ARG A 4 -10.51 -21.56 -9.12
C ARG A 4 -10.71 -21.46 -7.61
N GLU A 5 -10.28 -22.48 -6.85
CA GLU A 5 -10.34 -22.46 -5.39
C GLU A 5 -9.27 -21.50 -4.84
N ILE A 6 -8.06 -21.51 -5.42
CA ILE A 6 -6.96 -20.60 -5.06
C ILE A 6 -7.34 -19.15 -5.36
N GLU A 7 -7.96 -18.87 -6.52
CA GLU A 7 -8.45 -17.54 -6.89
C GLU A 7 -9.53 -17.02 -5.93
N ALA A 8 -10.43 -17.90 -5.47
CA ALA A 8 -11.47 -17.55 -4.51
C ALA A 8 -10.86 -17.21 -3.14
N GLU A 9 -9.89 -18.02 -2.68
CA GLU A 9 -9.16 -17.78 -1.43
C GLU A 9 -8.40 -16.44 -1.46
N ILE A 10 -7.70 -16.13 -2.55
CA ILE A 10 -6.99 -14.84 -2.71
C ILE A 10 -7.96 -13.66 -2.70
N LYS A 11 -9.13 -13.78 -3.36
CA LYS A 11 -10.18 -12.75 -3.36
C LYS A 11 -10.79 -12.53 -1.99
N ASP A 12 -10.94 -13.59 -1.20
CA ASP A 12 -11.43 -13.49 0.17
C ASP A 12 -10.37 -12.85 1.08
N GLU A 13 -9.10 -13.20 0.92
CA GLU A 13 -8.00 -12.57 1.66
C GLU A 13 -7.88 -11.06 1.37
N ILE A 14 -8.00 -10.66 0.09
CA ILE A 14 -8.00 -9.23 -0.28
C ILE A 14 -9.16 -8.50 0.39
N ARG A 15 -10.37 -9.08 0.40
CA ARG A 15 -11.55 -8.47 1.03
C ARG A 15 -11.37 -8.28 2.53
N GLU A 16 -10.77 -9.24 3.23
CA GLU A 16 -10.49 -9.10 4.65
C GLU A 16 -9.43 -8.01 4.91
N ILE A 17 -8.37 -7.92 4.12
CA ILE A 17 -7.38 -6.84 4.27
C ILE A 17 -8.00 -5.46 3.99
N GLU A 18 -8.88 -5.34 2.99
CA GLU A 18 -9.60 -4.09 2.70
C GLU A 18 -10.51 -3.66 3.86
N LYS A 19 -11.17 -4.63 4.50
CA LYS A 19 -11.98 -4.40 5.70
C LYS A 19 -11.14 -3.92 6.87
N GLU A 20 -10.00 -4.55 7.13
CA GLU A 20 -9.05 -4.13 8.17
C GLU A 20 -8.54 -2.70 7.91
N ILE A 21 -8.17 -2.37 6.66
CA ILE A 21 -7.76 -1.00 6.30
C ILE A 21 -8.85 0.00 6.67
N ARG A 22 -10.11 -0.29 6.35
CA ARG A 22 -11.24 0.60 6.66
C ARG A 22 -11.40 0.82 8.17
N GLU A 23 -11.20 -0.21 8.98
CA GLU A 23 -11.27 -0.08 10.44
C GLU A 23 -10.11 0.74 10.99
N ILE A 24 -8.90 0.55 10.45
CA ILE A 24 -7.73 1.33 10.82
C ILE A 24 -7.87 2.79 10.37
N GLU A 25 -8.46 3.06 9.20
CA GLU A 25 -8.74 4.42 8.73
C GLU A 25 -9.72 5.15 9.66
N LYS A 26 -10.75 4.49 10.20
CA LYS A 26 -11.61 5.08 11.24
C LYS A 26 -10.84 5.45 12.50
N VAL A 27 -9.92 4.58 12.93
CA VAL A 27 -9.05 4.86 14.08
C VAL A 27 -8.13 6.05 13.77
N LYS A 28 -7.61 6.14 12.54
CA LYS A 28 -6.75 7.26 12.06
C LYS A 28 -7.42 8.62 12.24
N GLU A 29 -8.72 8.74 11.96
CA GLU A 29 -9.48 10.00 12.08
C GLU A 29 -9.47 10.61 13.48
N HIS A 30 -9.19 9.82 14.53
CA HIS A 30 -9.09 10.31 15.90
C HIS A 30 -7.73 10.93 16.23
N TYR A 31 -6.74 10.81 15.36
CA TYR A 31 -5.40 11.36 15.56
C TYR A 31 -5.19 12.63 14.75
N LYS A 32 -4.35 13.52 15.28
CA LYS A 32 -4.00 14.76 14.60
C LYS A 32 -3.11 14.45 13.39
N SER A 33 -3.45 15.00 12.23
CA SER A 33 -2.61 14.87 11.04
C SER A 33 -1.18 15.33 11.31
N GLY A 34 -0.21 14.54 10.85
CA GLY A 34 1.22 14.76 11.08
C GLY A 34 1.73 14.43 12.48
N SER A 35 0.88 13.92 13.39
CA SER A 35 1.36 13.33 14.64
C SER A 35 2.12 12.03 14.39
N LEU A 36 2.91 11.61 15.38
CA LEU A 36 3.63 10.33 15.30
C LEU A 36 2.64 9.17 15.09
N GLU A 37 1.53 9.18 15.82
CA GLU A 37 0.47 8.17 15.75
C GLU A 37 -0.19 8.16 14.37
N TRP A 38 -0.52 9.33 13.82
CA TRP A 38 -1.07 9.44 12.46
C TRP A 38 -0.13 8.84 11.42
N ASN A 39 1.16 9.18 11.49
CA ASN A 39 2.17 8.70 10.55
C ASN A 39 2.40 7.18 10.70
N ASN A 40 2.39 6.67 11.93
CA ASN A 40 2.49 5.23 12.19
C ASN A 40 1.30 4.47 11.63
N ILE A 41 0.08 4.97 11.84
CA ILE A 41 -1.15 4.37 11.30
C ILE A 41 -1.13 4.41 9.76
N GLU A 42 -0.65 5.51 9.18
CA GLU A 42 -0.49 5.65 7.73
C GLU A 42 0.53 4.65 7.15
N ALA A 43 1.63 4.40 7.85
CA ALA A 43 2.61 3.38 7.46
C ALA A 43 1.97 1.97 7.46
N ILE A 44 1.18 1.65 8.49
CA ILE A 44 0.46 0.36 8.58
C ILE A 44 -0.54 0.21 7.43
N ILE A 45 -1.34 1.24 7.14
CA ILE A 45 -2.28 1.23 6.00
C ILE A 45 -1.54 1.02 4.69
N THR A 46 -0.40 1.70 4.51
CA THR A 46 0.42 1.60 3.30
C THR A 46 0.97 0.18 3.11
N GLU A 47 1.47 -0.45 4.18
CA GLU A 47 1.94 -1.84 4.14
C GLU A 47 0.83 -2.81 3.75
N LYS A 48 -0.38 -2.66 4.31
CA LYS A 48 -1.54 -3.47 3.94
C LYS A 48 -1.97 -3.28 2.48
N LYS A 49 -1.95 -2.04 1.98
CA LYS A 49 -2.21 -1.75 0.56
C LYS A 49 -1.16 -2.39 -0.36
N ARG A 50 0.12 -2.40 0.03
CA ARG A 50 1.18 -3.13 -0.69
C ARG A 50 0.94 -4.64 -0.68
N LYS A 51 0.48 -5.22 0.44
CA LYS A 51 0.10 -6.65 0.50
C LYS A 51 -1.01 -6.97 -0.50
N ILE A 52 -2.06 -6.15 -0.58
CA ILE A 52 -3.13 -6.30 -1.59
C ILE A 52 -2.55 -6.23 -3.01
N SER A 53 -1.67 -5.27 -3.27
CA SER A 53 -1.03 -5.14 -4.59
C SER A 53 -0.28 -6.42 -4.96
N ARG A 54 0.52 -6.98 -4.04
CA ARG A 54 1.26 -8.23 -4.25
C ARG A 54 0.34 -9.43 -4.50
N LEU A 55 -0.76 -9.54 -3.75
CA LEU A 55 -1.75 -10.61 -3.95
C LEU A 55 -2.42 -10.50 -5.32
N LYS A 56 -2.71 -9.28 -5.78
CA LYS A 56 -3.25 -9.03 -7.14
C LYS A 56 -2.22 -9.30 -8.24
N THR A 57 -0.95 -8.96 -8.03
CA THR A 57 0.14 -9.27 -8.98
C THR A 57 0.49 -10.77 -9.00
N GLN A 58 0.27 -11.50 -7.91
CA GLN A 58 0.36 -12.97 -7.91
C GLN A 58 -0.75 -13.62 -8.75
N GLU A 59 -1.92 -12.98 -8.87
CA GLU A 59 -3.03 -13.41 -9.76
C GLU A 59 -2.72 -13.11 -11.25
N TYR A 60 -1.96 -12.04 -11.51
CA TYR A 60 -1.58 -11.58 -12.85
C TYR A 60 -0.07 -11.47 -12.94
N GLY A 61 0.63 -12.55 -13.29
CA GLY A 61 2.08 -12.53 -13.40
C GLY A 61 2.56 -11.48 -14.41
N GLU A 62 2.94 -10.30 -13.91
CA GLU A 62 3.90 -9.33 -14.48
C GLU A 62 4.04 -8.11 -13.53
N GLU A 63 5.23 -8.02 -12.92
CA GLU A 63 6.07 -6.85 -12.64
C GLU A 63 5.42 -5.46 -12.51
N ASP A 64 5.35 -4.92 -11.29
CA ASP A 64 5.74 -3.52 -11.01
C ASP A 64 5.98 -3.29 -9.50
N ASP A 65 7.08 -3.87 -9.00
CA ASP A 65 7.60 -3.54 -7.67
C ASP A 65 8.55 -2.34 -7.84
N VAL A 66 7.99 -1.14 -7.96
CA VAL A 66 8.74 0.11 -7.71
C VAL A 66 8.33 0.67 -6.34
N PRO A 67 9.02 0.27 -5.26
CA PRO A 67 8.86 0.93 -3.98
C PRO A 67 9.81 2.13 -3.90
N GLY A 68 9.28 3.32 -4.23
CA GLY A 68 9.75 4.59 -3.64
C GLY A 68 10.61 5.50 -4.51
N GLY A 69 10.32 6.80 -4.43
CA GLY A 69 11.24 7.87 -4.81
C GLY A 69 10.57 9.17 -5.23
N CYS A 70 10.40 10.09 -4.28
CA CYS A 70 10.47 11.54 -4.44
C CYS A 70 9.81 12.16 -5.71
N GLY A 71 8.63 12.75 -5.53
CA GLY A 71 8.18 13.81 -6.44
C GLY A 71 9.14 15.00 -6.39
N GLY A 72 9.36 15.63 -7.54
CA GLY A 72 9.98 16.94 -7.65
C GLY A 72 11.14 16.98 -8.62
N ASP A 73 10.98 17.78 -9.67
CA ASP A 73 11.99 18.25 -10.60
C ASP A 73 13.42 18.19 -10.06
N CYS A 74 14.29 17.40 -10.69
CA CYS A 74 15.72 17.70 -10.75
C CYS A 74 15.92 18.89 -11.69
N GLY A 75 15.43 20.05 -11.25
CA GLY A 75 15.71 21.35 -11.85
C GLY A 75 17.17 21.71 -11.59
N SER A 76 17.86 22.08 -12.68
CA SER A 76 19.08 22.88 -12.69
C SER A 76 20.39 22.19 -12.25
N CYS A 77 21.04 21.51 -13.21
CA CYS A 77 22.51 21.57 -13.31
C CYS A 77 22.90 23.01 -13.67
N GLY A 78 23.10 23.85 -12.66
CA GLY A 78 23.53 25.23 -12.81
C GLY A 78 24.54 25.63 -11.73
N GLY A 79 25.82 25.36 -12.01
CA GLY A 79 27.01 26.12 -11.57
C GLY A 79 27.36 26.20 -10.08
N VAL A 80 28.66 26.07 -9.77
CA VAL A 80 29.49 27.11 -9.12
C VAL A 80 30.88 26.50 -8.82
N ARG A 81 31.87 27.05 -9.55
CA ARG A 81 33.35 26.92 -9.45
C ARG A 81 34.02 25.76 -10.19
#